data_AF-A0AAD9GQF5-F1
#
_entry.id   AF-A0AAD9GQF5-F1
#
_cell.length_a   1.000
_cell.length_b   1.000
_cell.length_c   1.000
_cell.angle_alpha   90.00
_cell.angle_beta   90.00
_cell.angle_gamma   90.00
#
_symmetry.space_group_name_H-M   'P 1'
#
loop_
_entity.id
_entity.type
_entity.pdbx_description
1 polymer ?
#
loop_
_entity_poly.entity_id
_entity_poly.type
_entity_poly.pdbx_seq_one_letter_code
_entity_poly.pdbx_strand_id
1 'polypeptide(L)'
;MNVSPISIVRGALGIFRNPRSRRPLQDKRLGLSWLCNEVITKLSPTRSQVDECLLHLRGFLIEERLRLAGDKLVTNQATNVAHEIVFLAHICSLHTHLCQSTNQLTRSRVLLFDILRGNPDIRGLYFAMVMVEVYPALLEREFDQHCVERQQILKETVQQVLVAISSLATSKNQLLLFQSGMTMLHHIADAIQMPELESIDVTDPKTFVEKLFNRLRVQDTDSLELAKSLELCVAVYGFDVVIQVFSVEKCQELFATGSFQEKSSILSAVGHIAASIGITPTTQNLYVENVLAWLYQILSSESTDLKLRVKCSSVCIELVLPSCAPEGLESRRRALCAIVKWFEAMPTDELLELPGTFLRRLRLAVVASRPSAIETRQ
;
A
#
# COMPACT_ATOMS: atom_id res chain seq x y z
N MET A 1 20.38 -34.32 -6.51
CA MET A 1 18.97 -34.03 -6.88
C MET A 1 18.75 -32.54 -6.68
N ASN A 2 18.53 -31.77 -7.75
CA ASN A 2 18.28 -30.32 -7.64
C ASN A 2 16.80 -30.10 -7.36
N VAL A 3 16.41 -30.05 -6.08
CA VAL A 3 15.06 -29.66 -5.69
C VAL A 3 14.93 -28.14 -5.87
N SER A 4 13.92 -27.69 -6.60
CA SER A 4 13.73 -26.25 -6.80
C SER A 4 13.35 -25.54 -5.49
N PRO A 5 13.82 -24.30 -5.27
CA PRO A 5 13.44 -23.48 -4.13
C PRO A 5 11.93 -23.38 -3.87
N ILE A 6 11.15 -23.21 -4.93
CA ILE A 6 9.69 -23.13 -4.84
C ILE A 6 9.07 -24.47 -4.41
N SER A 7 9.66 -25.61 -4.79
CA SER A 7 9.21 -26.93 -4.32
C SER A 7 9.44 -27.12 -2.83
N ILE A 8 10.56 -26.59 -2.30
CA ILE A 8 10.87 -26.63 -0.87
C ILE A 8 9.84 -25.79 -0.11
N VAL A 9 9.60 -24.54 -0.52
CA VAL A 9 8.62 -23.65 0.11
C VAL A 9 7.20 -24.23 0.02
N ARG A 10 6.80 -24.78 -1.14
CA ARG A 10 5.47 -25.41 -1.30
C ARG A 10 5.31 -26.66 -0.45
N GLY A 11 6.33 -27.50 -0.36
CA GLY A 11 6.31 -28.70 0.49
C GLY A 11 6.22 -28.33 1.98
N ALA A 12 7.04 -27.37 2.38
CA ALA A 12 7.11 -26.81 3.73
C ALA A 12 5.75 -26.20 4.16
N LEU A 13 5.12 -25.41 3.29
CA LEU A 13 3.81 -24.78 3.55
C LEU A 13 2.61 -25.71 3.31
N GLY A 14 2.79 -26.78 2.53
CA GLY A 14 1.74 -27.73 2.19
C GLY A 14 1.12 -28.38 3.43
N ILE A 15 1.93 -28.62 4.46
CA ILE A 15 1.50 -29.15 5.76
C ILE A 15 0.51 -28.21 6.43
N PHE A 16 0.62 -26.89 6.24
CA PHE A 16 -0.19 -25.85 6.90
C PHE A 16 -1.37 -25.33 6.06
N ARG A 17 -1.64 -25.94 4.89
CA ARG A 17 -2.82 -25.62 4.08
C ARG A 17 -4.14 -25.95 4.78
N ASN A 18 -4.14 -26.96 5.65
CA ASN A 18 -5.31 -27.29 6.46
C ASN A 18 -5.29 -26.45 7.75
N PRO A 19 -6.33 -25.66 8.08
CA PRO A 19 -6.35 -24.89 9.33
C PRO A 19 -6.12 -25.73 10.59
N ARG A 20 -6.51 -27.02 10.58
CA ARG A 20 -6.32 -27.94 11.72
C ARG A 20 -4.84 -28.27 12.00
N SER A 21 -3.97 -28.22 11.00
CA SER A 21 -2.53 -28.48 11.16
C SER A 21 -1.75 -27.24 11.60
N ARG A 22 -2.41 -26.08 11.72
CA ARG A 22 -1.82 -24.83 12.25
C ARG A 22 -1.82 -24.76 13.79
N ARG A 23 -2.51 -25.70 14.46
CA ARG A 23 -2.60 -25.79 15.93
C ARG A 23 -1.25 -25.84 16.67
N PRO A 24 -0.23 -26.56 16.19
CA PRO A 24 1.08 -26.65 16.86
C PRO A 24 1.92 -25.36 16.76
N LEU A 25 1.54 -24.40 15.90
CA LEU A 25 2.34 -23.21 15.60
C LEU A 25 2.45 -22.21 16.76
N GLN A 26 1.67 -22.38 17.82
CA GLN A 26 1.75 -21.55 19.03
C GLN A 26 2.90 -21.96 19.96
N ASP A 27 3.45 -23.17 19.80
CA ASP A 27 4.58 -23.60 20.62
C ASP A 27 5.88 -22.98 20.10
N LYS A 28 6.47 -22.08 20.90
CA LYS A 28 7.74 -21.39 20.60
C LYS A 28 8.89 -22.36 20.26
N ARG A 29 8.80 -23.63 20.69
CA ARG A 29 9.82 -24.67 20.46
C ARG A 29 9.67 -25.42 19.13
N LEU A 30 8.48 -25.41 18.52
CA LEU A 30 8.13 -26.18 17.31
C LEU A 30 7.50 -25.34 16.20
N GLY A 31 7.37 -24.02 16.40
CA GLY A 31 6.84 -23.08 15.42
C GLY A 31 7.68 -22.97 14.15
N LEU A 32 7.18 -22.22 13.15
CA LEU A 32 7.80 -22.06 11.83
C LEU A 32 9.20 -21.41 11.86
N SER A 33 9.80 -21.12 13.02
CA SER A 33 11.25 -20.90 13.14
C SER A 33 12.06 -22.09 12.61
N TRP A 34 11.59 -23.33 12.85
CA TRP A 34 12.14 -24.52 12.21
C TRP A 34 11.89 -24.51 10.69
N LEU A 35 10.71 -24.07 10.22
CA LEU A 35 10.41 -24.01 8.79
C LEU A 35 11.24 -22.95 8.07
N CYS A 36 11.38 -21.76 8.65
CA CYS A 36 12.24 -20.70 8.17
C CYS A 36 13.68 -21.20 8.13
N ASN A 37 14.17 -21.84 9.20
CA ASN A 37 15.51 -22.43 9.21
C ASN A 37 15.67 -23.56 8.18
N GLU A 38 14.71 -24.46 8.02
CA GLU A 38 14.73 -25.54 7.02
C GLU A 38 14.71 -25.00 5.59
N VAL A 39 13.87 -23.99 5.33
CA VAL A 39 13.80 -23.34 4.03
C VAL A 39 15.09 -22.57 3.77
N ILE A 40 15.56 -21.75 4.71
CA ILE A 40 16.80 -20.96 4.56
C ILE A 40 18.03 -21.87 4.42
N THR A 41 18.15 -22.95 5.18
CA THR A 41 19.31 -23.87 5.13
C THR A 41 19.31 -24.74 3.86
N LYS A 42 18.13 -25.12 3.36
CA LYS A 42 18.02 -25.89 2.11
C LYS A 42 18.11 -25.01 0.85
N LEU A 43 17.91 -23.71 1.00
CA LEU A 43 18.12 -22.74 -0.07
C LEU A 43 19.58 -22.25 -0.02
N SER A 44 20.38 -22.55 -1.05
CA SER A 44 21.57 -21.76 -1.38
C SER A 44 21.14 -20.72 -2.42
N PRO A 45 20.49 -19.61 -2.01
CA PRO A 45 19.57 -18.92 -2.88
C PRO A 45 20.33 -17.99 -3.82
N THR A 46 20.20 -18.20 -5.14
CA THR A 46 20.44 -17.12 -6.11
C THR A 46 19.19 -16.25 -6.21
N ARG A 47 19.37 -14.93 -6.40
CA ARG A 47 18.27 -13.94 -6.45
C ARG A 47 17.10 -14.34 -7.36
N SER A 48 17.38 -14.92 -8.52
CA SER A 48 16.37 -15.37 -9.50
C SER A 48 15.46 -16.51 -9.01
N GLN A 49 15.94 -17.36 -8.10
CA GLN A 49 15.17 -18.52 -7.63
C GLN A 49 14.25 -18.19 -6.46
N VAL A 50 14.49 -17.05 -5.79
CA VAL A 50 13.71 -16.58 -4.64
C VAL A 50 12.49 -15.76 -5.10
N ASP A 51 12.52 -15.16 -6.28
CA ASP A 51 11.43 -14.33 -6.81
C ASP A 51 10.10 -15.08 -6.91
N GLU A 52 10.11 -16.32 -7.42
CA GLU A 52 8.91 -17.16 -7.46
C GLU A 52 8.40 -17.52 -6.06
N CYS A 53 9.31 -17.72 -5.10
CA CYS A 53 8.97 -17.99 -3.71
C CYS A 53 8.28 -16.78 -3.07
N LEU A 54 8.83 -15.57 -3.26
CA LEU A 54 8.26 -14.33 -2.74
C LEU A 54 6.87 -14.05 -3.33
N LEU A 55 6.70 -14.26 -4.65
CA LEU A 55 5.39 -14.15 -5.30
C LEU A 55 4.39 -15.15 -4.73
N HIS A 56 4.82 -16.39 -4.49
CA HIS A 56 3.96 -17.42 -3.91
C HIS A 56 3.53 -17.08 -2.47
N LEU A 57 4.46 -16.60 -1.64
CA LEU A 57 4.16 -16.16 -0.26
C LEU A 57 3.22 -14.97 -0.23
N ARG A 58 3.41 -14.00 -1.14
CA ARG A 58 2.48 -12.86 -1.29
C ARG A 58 1.07 -13.31 -1.67
N GLY A 59 0.95 -14.33 -2.52
CA GLY A 59 -0.33 -14.96 -2.85
C GLY A 59 -1.10 -15.43 -1.62
N PHE A 60 -0.43 -16.14 -0.69
CA PHE A 60 -1.06 -16.57 0.57
C PHE A 60 -1.53 -15.40 1.43
N LEU A 61 -0.74 -14.33 1.53
CA LEU A 61 -1.12 -13.14 2.31
C LEU A 61 -2.36 -12.45 1.73
N ILE A 62 -2.52 -12.44 0.40
CA ILE A 62 -3.68 -11.86 -0.27
C ILE A 62 -4.92 -12.76 -0.09
N GLU A 63 -4.79 -14.07 -0.33
CA GLU A 63 -5.90 -15.03 -0.25
C GLU A 63 -6.50 -15.11 1.16
N GLU A 64 -5.65 -15.15 2.20
CA GLU A 64 -6.11 -15.25 3.59
C GLU A 64 -6.64 -13.91 4.13
N ARG A 65 -6.15 -12.76 3.63
CA ARG A 65 -6.68 -11.44 3.98
C ARG A 65 -8.16 -11.31 3.59
N LEU A 66 -8.56 -11.85 2.44
CA LEU A 66 -9.96 -11.85 2.01
C LEU A 66 -10.86 -12.72 2.91
N ARG A 67 -10.30 -13.78 3.51
CA ARG A 67 -11.02 -14.65 4.47
C ARG A 67 -11.21 -13.97 5.82
N LEU A 68 -10.15 -13.33 6.34
CA LEU A 68 -10.17 -12.66 7.63
C LEU A 68 -11.00 -11.36 7.65
N ALA A 69 -11.26 -10.75 6.49
CA ALA A 69 -12.11 -9.56 6.38
C ALA A 69 -13.61 -9.87 6.36
N GLY A 70 -14.01 -11.12 6.08
CA GLY A 70 -15.41 -11.51 5.90
C GLY A 70 -16.15 -11.99 7.15
N ASP A 71 -15.44 -12.43 8.19
CA ASP A 71 -16.06 -13.06 9.36
C ASP A 71 -16.36 -12.05 10.47
N LYS A 72 -17.65 -11.80 10.71
CA LYS A 72 -18.12 -11.19 11.97
C LYS A 72 -17.80 -12.18 13.09
N LEU A 73 -16.92 -11.76 14.01
CA LEU A 73 -16.50 -12.47 15.21
C LEU A 73 -17.66 -13.19 15.92
N VAL A 74 -17.83 -14.49 15.68
CA VAL A 74 -18.67 -15.38 16.49
C VAL A 74 -17.77 -16.12 17.48
N THR A 75 -18.19 -16.11 18.74
CA THR A 75 -17.41 -16.37 19.96
C THR A 75 -16.77 -17.76 20.12
N ASN A 76 -17.08 -18.74 19.25
CA ASN A 76 -16.37 -20.05 19.21
C ASN A 76 -15.18 -20.09 18.23
N GLN A 77 -14.89 -19.01 17.50
CA GLN A 77 -13.83 -18.94 16.49
C GLN A 77 -12.49 -18.39 17.01
N ALA A 78 -12.41 -17.89 18.25
CA ALA A 78 -11.24 -17.18 18.77
C ALA A 78 -9.92 -17.97 18.69
N THR A 79 -9.96 -19.29 18.92
CA THR A 79 -8.79 -20.17 18.80
C THR A 79 -8.36 -20.39 17.34
N ASN A 80 -9.31 -20.56 16.41
CA ASN A 80 -9.01 -20.69 14.99
C ASN A 80 -8.44 -19.39 14.40
N VAL A 81 -9.01 -18.24 14.76
CA VAL A 81 -8.53 -16.91 14.34
C VAL A 81 -7.09 -16.66 14.82
N ALA A 82 -6.75 -17.09 16.05
CA ALA A 82 -5.38 -16.99 16.56
C ALA A 82 -4.39 -17.83 15.73
N HIS A 83 -4.77 -19.03 15.27
CA HIS A 83 -3.90 -19.87 14.44
C HIS A 83 -3.63 -19.29 13.05
N GLU A 84 -4.63 -18.63 12.46
CA GLU A 84 -4.48 -17.98 11.15
C GLU A 84 -3.57 -16.75 11.24
N ILE A 85 -3.73 -15.94 12.28
CA ILE A 85 -2.85 -14.77 12.52
C ILE A 85 -1.41 -15.22 12.75
N VAL A 86 -1.20 -16.24 13.57
CA VAL A 86 0.14 -16.82 13.79
C VAL A 86 0.71 -17.34 12.47
N PHE A 87 -0.06 -18.06 11.66
CA PHE A 87 0.40 -18.55 10.37
C PHE A 87 0.83 -17.42 9.43
N LEU A 88 0.02 -16.35 9.31
CA LEU A 88 0.35 -15.20 8.48
C LEU A 88 1.60 -14.46 8.95
N ALA A 89 1.78 -14.30 10.26
CA ALA A 89 2.99 -13.70 10.82
C ALA A 89 4.25 -14.47 10.42
N HIS A 90 4.17 -15.80 10.41
CA HIS A 90 5.29 -16.62 9.96
C HIS A 90 5.50 -16.56 8.42
N ILE A 91 4.45 -16.37 7.61
CA ILE A 91 4.61 -16.08 6.17
C ILE A 91 5.34 -14.74 5.98
N CYS A 92 4.99 -13.71 6.77
CA CYS A 92 5.68 -12.42 6.76
C CYS A 92 7.16 -12.55 7.18
N SER A 93 7.44 -13.32 8.23
CA SER A 93 8.80 -13.63 8.68
C SER A 93 9.61 -14.34 7.58
N LEU A 94 9.06 -15.41 6.99
CA LEU A 94 9.73 -16.17 5.93
C LEU A 94 10.01 -15.30 4.70
N HIS A 95 9.02 -14.51 4.26
CA HIS A 95 9.22 -13.56 3.16
C HIS A 95 10.36 -12.58 3.48
N THR A 96 10.39 -12.08 4.71
CA THR A 96 11.39 -11.09 5.14
C THR A 96 12.80 -11.70 5.22
N HIS A 97 12.95 -12.92 5.73
CA HIS A 97 14.24 -13.65 5.73
C HIS A 97 14.75 -13.93 4.30
N LEU A 98 13.87 -14.31 3.38
CA LEU A 98 14.23 -14.53 1.98
C LEU A 98 14.69 -13.23 1.30
N CYS A 99 14.02 -12.11 1.59
CA CYS A 99 14.47 -10.81 1.12
C CYS A 99 15.81 -10.39 1.75
N GLN A 100 15.99 -10.59 3.05
CA GLN A 100 17.23 -10.26 3.77
C GLN A 100 18.42 -11.05 3.20
N SER A 101 18.28 -12.38 3.06
CA SER A 101 19.33 -13.25 2.50
C SER A 101 19.67 -12.95 1.04
N THR A 102 18.79 -12.26 0.31
CA THR A 102 19.01 -11.86 -1.10
C THR A 102 19.20 -10.35 -1.29
N ASN A 103 19.36 -9.57 -0.22
CA ASN A 103 19.49 -8.11 -0.23
C ASN A 103 18.36 -7.38 -0.99
N GLN A 104 17.11 -7.85 -0.84
CA GLN A 104 15.92 -7.29 -1.49
C GLN A 104 15.11 -6.40 -0.53
N LEU A 105 15.76 -5.43 0.12
CA LEU A 105 15.15 -4.52 1.10
C LEU A 105 13.87 -3.85 0.58
N THR A 106 13.90 -3.32 -0.65
CA THR A 106 12.74 -2.64 -1.27
C THR A 106 11.50 -3.52 -1.31
N ARG A 107 11.64 -4.84 -1.57
CA ARG A 107 10.49 -5.75 -1.62
C ARG A 107 9.88 -5.98 -0.25
N SER A 108 10.71 -6.08 0.80
CA SER A 108 10.21 -6.13 2.17
C SER A 108 9.55 -4.83 2.61
N ARG A 109 10.09 -3.66 2.22
CA ARG A 109 9.45 -2.35 2.49
C ARG A 109 8.06 -2.25 1.84
N VAL A 110 7.93 -2.71 0.58
CA VAL A 110 6.63 -2.78 -0.11
C VAL A 110 5.66 -3.72 0.62
N LEU A 111 6.11 -4.87 1.10
CA LEU A 111 5.23 -5.78 1.85
C LEU A 111 4.79 -5.17 3.18
N LEU A 112 5.69 -4.54 3.93
CA LEU A 112 5.38 -3.85 5.19
C LEU A 112 4.30 -2.77 4.96
N PHE A 113 4.47 -1.97 3.91
CA PHE A 113 3.49 -0.98 3.48
C PHE A 113 2.12 -1.62 3.19
N ASP A 114 2.08 -2.68 2.36
CA ASP A 114 0.84 -3.36 1.97
C ASP A 114 0.12 -3.98 3.19
N ILE A 115 0.87 -4.48 4.17
CA ILE A 115 0.34 -5.04 5.42
C ILE A 115 -0.30 -3.98 6.29
N LEU A 116 0.39 -2.85 6.51
CA LEU A 116 -0.12 -1.76 7.34
C LEU A 116 -1.32 -1.08 6.70
N ARG A 117 -1.25 -0.81 5.39
CA ARG A 117 -2.40 -0.31 4.62
C ARG A 117 -3.56 -1.29 4.67
N GLY A 118 -3.25 -2.59 4.65
CA GLY A 118 -4.25 -3.64 4.56
C GLY A 118 -4.92 -4.04 5.88
N ASN A 119 -4.24 -3.81 6.98
CA ASN A 119 -4.67 -4.11 8.35
C ASN A 119 -4.31 -2.92 9.24
N PRO A 120 -5.06 -1.80 9.17
CA PRO A 120 -4.79 -0.60 9.96
C PRO A 120 -5.23 -0.76 11.43
N ASP A 121 -4.81 -1.85 12.07
CA ASP A 121 -5.16 -2.25 13.43
C ASP A 121 -4.00 -3.03 14.10
N ILE A 122 -4.24 -3.53 15.32
CA ILE A 122 -3.25 -4.27 16.10
C ILE A 122 -2.66 -5.49 15.35
N ARG A 123 -3.35 -6.06 14.35
CA ARG A 123 -2.82 -7.15 13.53
C ARG A 123 -1.73 -6.65 12.59
N GLY A 124 -1.94 -5.51 11.94
CA GLY A 124 -0.92 -4.87 11.11
C GLY A 124 0.34 -4.52 11.92
N LEU A 125 0.15 -4.02 13.16
CA LEU A 125 1.25 -3.75 14.09
C LEU A 125 2.03 -5.03 14.45
N TYR A 126 1.34 -6.12 14.74
CA TYR A 126 1.98 -7.41 15.04
C TYR A 126 2.78 -7.95 13.86
N PHE A 127 2.23 -7.90 12.64
CA PHE A 127 2.95 -8.31 11.45
C PHE A 127 4.16 -7.40 11.16
N ALA A 128 4.03 -6.09 11.38
CA ALA A 128 5.13 -5.15 11.24
C ALA A 128 6.27 -5.48 12.23
N MET A 129 5.94 -5.74 13.50
CA MET A 129 6.89 -6.17 14.53
C MET A 129 7.69 -7.39 14.07
N VAL A 130 7.00 -8.45 13.64
CA VAL A 130 7.64 -9.69 13.18
C VAL A 130 8.56 -9.46 11.98
N MET A 131 8.18 -8.58 11.04
CA MET A 131 9.04 -8.25 9.91
C MET A 131 10.27 -7.44 10.32
N VAL A 132 10.09 -6.43 11.17
CA VAL A 132 11.17 -5.53 11.60
C VAL A 132 12.18 -6.25 12.48
N GLU A 133 11.74 -7.15 13.36
CA GLU A 133 12.64 -8.02 14.15
C GLU A 133 13.56 -8.88 13.26
N VAL A 134 13.08 -9.30 12.09
CA VAL A 134 13.87 -10.08 11.13
C VAL A 134 14.83 -9.20 10.33
N TYR A 135 14.35 -8.06 9.83
CA TYR A 135 15.14 -7.17 8.97
C TYR A 135 14.99 -5.70 9.39
N PRO A 136 15.69 -5.27 10.46
CA PRO A 136 15.57 -3.93 11.02
C PRO A 136 15.77 -2.78 10.02
N ALA A 137 16.64 -2.97 9.02
CA ALA A 137 16.87 -2.03 7.91
C ALA A 137 15.60 -1.58 7.15
N LEU A 138 14.47 -2.27 7.36
CA LEU A 138 13.15 -1.82 6.92
C LEU A 138 12.83 -0.40 7.37
N LEU A 139 13.19 -0.04 8.62
CA LEU A 139 12.88 1.25 9.25
C LEU A 139 14.09 1.95 9.89
N GLU A 140 15.29 1.37 9.82
CA GLU A 140 16.52 1.99 10.33
C GLU A 140 16.77 3.39 9.74
N ARG A 141 17.53 4.19 10.49
CA ARG A 141 17.99 5.50 10.05
C ARG A 141 18.97 5.37 8.89
N GLU A 142 18.77 6.19 7.87
CA GLU A 142 19.71 6.31 6.76
C GLU A 142 20.40 7.67 6.88
N PHE A 143 21.73 7.71 6.80
CA PHE A 143 22.51 8.94 6.87
C PHE A 143 23.11 9.27 5.51
N ASP A 144 23.20 10.56 5.19
CA ASP A 144 23.91 11.02 4.00
C ASP A 144 25.44 11.05 4.21
N GLN A 145 26.16 11.53 3.21
CA GLN A 145 27.63 11.62 3.25
C GLN A 145 28.15 12.60 4.31
N HIS A 146 27.28 13.47 4.86
CA HIS A 146 27.58 14.46 5.89
C HIS A 146 27.09 14.01 7.27
N CYS A 147 26.72 12.74 7.43
CA CYS A 147 26.15 12.19 8.67
C CYS A 147 24.84 12.87 9.10
N VAL A 148 24.08 13.44 8.16
CA VAL A 148 22.74 13.98 8.39
C VAL A 148 21.71 12.90 8.08
N GLU A 149 20.73 12.69 8.95
CA GLU A 149 19.68 11.72 8.70
C GLU A 149 18.87 12.13 7.45
N ARG A 150 18.74 11.20 6.51
CA ARG A 150 17.89 11.34 5.33
C ARG A 150 16.44 11.29 5.75
N GLN A 151 15.74 12.40 5.51
CA GLN A 151 14.28 12.46 5.65
C GLN A 151 13.64 11.70 4.50
N GLN A 152 12.93 10.63 4.83
CA GLN A 152 12.13 9.83 3.90
C GLN A 152 10.68 9.94 4.34
N ILE A 153 9.85 10.57 3.52
CA ILE A 153 8.47 10.92 3.87
C ILE A 153 7.69 9.65 4.19
N LEU A 154 7.91 8.59 3.40
CA LEU A 154 7.23 7.32 3.60
C LEU A 154 7.68 6.61 4.89
N LYS A 155 8.98 6.63 5.21
CA LYS A 155 9.52 6.06 6.45
C LYS A 155 8.94 6.76 7.68
N GLU A 156 8.97 8.10 7.69
CA GLU A 156 8.38 8.93 8.75
C GLU A 156 6.89 8.63 8.90
N THR A 157 6.16 8.50 7.79
CA THR A 157 4.73 8.16 7.81
C THR A 157 4.47 6.77 8.39
N VAL A 158 5.27 5.77 8.04
CA VAL A 158 5.14 4.41 8.60
C VAL A 158 5.38 4.44 10.11
N GLN A 159 6.41 5.15 10.59
CA GLN A 159 6.67 5.29 12.03
C GLN A 159 5.49 5.95 12.76
N GLN A 160 4.95 7.04 12.21
CA GLN A 160 3.77 7.73 12.79
C GLN A 160 2.53 6.84 12.81
N VAL A 161 2.32 6.04 11.77
CA VAL A 161 1.22 5.07 11.70
C VAL A 161 1.38 3.96 12.73
N LEU A 162 2.59 3.42 12.93
CA LEU A 162 2.84 2.38 13.94
C LEU A 162 2.52 2.88 15.35
N VAL A 163 2.93 4.11 15.67
CA VAL A 163 2.60 4.78 16.94
C VAL A 163 1.09 4.97 17.07
N ALA A 164 0.43 5.50 16.04
CA ALA A 164 -1.02 5.72 16.08
C ALA A 164 -1.84 4.43 16.27
N ILE A 165 -1.46 3.35 15.56
CA ILE A 165 -2.11 2.04 15.72
C ILE A 165 -1.86 1.51 17.13
N SER A 166 -0.64 1.61 17.65
CA SER A 166 -0.27 1.18 19.01
C SER A 166 -1.09 1.92 20.07
N SER A 167 -1.17 3.25 19.98
CA SER A 167 -1.92 4.07 20.94
C SER A 167 -3.43 3.81 20.86
N LEU A 168 -3.98 3.63 19.65
CA LEU A 168 -5.38 3.25 19.47
C LEU A 168 -5.69 1.86 20.03
N ALA A 169 -4.81 0.88 19.81
CA ALA A 169 -4.96 -0.45 20.37
C ALA A 169 -4.90 -0.43 21.90
N THR A 170 -3.97 0.35 22.46
CA THR A 170 -3.76 0.50 23.91
C THR A 170 -4.95 1.20 24.58
N SER A 171 -5.44 2.31 24.01
CA SER A 171 -6.65 2.98 24.52
C SER A 171 -7.90 2.09 24.50
N LYS A 172 -7.97 1.15 23.56
CA LYS A 172 -9.03 0.15 23.46
C LYS A 172 -8.78 -1.12 24.29
N ASN A 173 -7.68 -1.19 25.05
CA ASN A 173 -7.22 -2.38 25.77
C ASN A 173 -7.18 -3.64 24.89
N GLN A 174 -6.83 -3.48 23.61
CA GLN A 174 -6.72 -4.60 22.68
C GLN A 174 -5.44 -5.38 22.94
N LEU A 175 -5.58 -6.71 22.99
CA LEU A 175 -4.48 -7.64 23.07
C LEU A 175 -4.53 -8.56 21.86
N LEU A 176 -3.39 -8.80 21.25
CA LEU A 176 -3.23 -9.77 20.18
C LEU A 176 -2.16 -10.77 20.60
N LEU A 177 -2.54 -12.05 20.70
CA LEU A 177 -1.67 -13.12 21.20
C LEU A 177 -1.01 -12.75 22.55
N PHE A 178 -1.80 -12.16 23.45
CA PHE A 178 -1.39 -11.68 24.78
C PHE A 178 -0.38 -10.52 24.80
N GLN A 179 -0.10 -9.91 23.65
CA GLN A 179 0.73 -8.71 23.55
C GLN A 179 -0.13 -7.46 23.35
N SER A 180 0.22 -6.38 24.05
CA SER A 180 -0.40 -5.06 23.88
C SER A 180 0.23 -4.30 22.70
N GLY A 181 -0.47 -3.27 22.21
CA GLY A 181 0.09 -2.38 21.19
C GLY A 181 1.43 -1.78 21.60
N MET A 182 1.52 -1.26 22.84
CA MET A 182 2.77 -0.70 23.36
C MET A 182 3.90 -1.72 23.43
N THR A 183 3.61 -2.96 23.83
CA THR A 183 4.61 -4.02 23.85
C THR A 183 5.15 -4.28 22.44
N MET A 184 4.28 -4.35 21.43
CA MET A 184 4.70 -4.55 20.04
C MET A 184 5.51 -3.36 19.51
N LEU A 185 5.12 -2.13 19.87
CA LEU A 185 5.87 -0.92 19.48
C LEU A 185 7.26 -0.90 20.11
N HIS A 186 7.38 -1.31 21.38
CA HIS A 186 8.67 -1.44 22.08
C HIS A 186 9.61 -2.44 21.37
N HIS A 187 9.09 -3.62 20.98
CA HIS A 187 9.86 -4.58 20.18
C HIS A 187 10.36 -3.99 18.85
N ILE A 188 9.53 -3.19 18.17
CA ILE A 188 9.93 -2.48 16.95
C ILE A 188 11.04 -1.46 17.24
N ALA A 189 10.85 -0.63 18.27
CA ALA A 189 11.80 0.41 18.67
C ALA A 189 13.17 -0.18 19.04
N ASP A 190 13.18 -1.27 19.80
CA ASP A 190 14.39 -2.02 20.17
C ASP A 190 15.10 -2.60 18.94
N ALA A 191 14.35 -3.23 18.03
CA ALA A 191 14.91 -3.87 16.84
C ALA A 191 15.64 -2.86 15.94
N ILE A 192 15.14 -1.63 15.81
CA ILE A 192 15.73 -0.57 14.97
C ILE A 192 16.58 0.42 15.76
N GLN A 193 16.73 0.23 17.06
CA GLN A 193 17.48 1.10 17.97
C GLN A 193 16.99 2.56 17.95
N MET A 194 15.66 2.75 17.92
CA MET A 194 15.00 4.07 17.96
C MET A 194 14.05 4.16 19.16
N PRO A 195 14.56 4.28 20.40
CA PRO A 195 13.73 4.33 21.60
C PRO A 195 12.79 5.54 21.61
N GLU A 196 13.16 6.64 20.95
CA GLU A 196 12.31 7.82 20.86
C GLU A 196 11.01 7.59 20.05
N LEU A 197 10.91 6.49 19.29
CA LEU A 197 9.66 6.07 18.62
C LEU A 197 8.51 5.91 19.62
N GLU A 198 8.80 5.47 20.85
CA GLU A 198 7.82 5.33 21.93
C GLU A 198 7.40 6.67 22.54
N SER A 199 8.27 7.68 22.40
CA SER A 199 8.05 9.04 22.91
C SER A 199 7.43 9.98 21.88
N ILE A 200 7.20 9.50 20.65
CA ILE A 200 6.46 10.25 19.64
C ILE A 200 5.04 10.42 20.16
N ASP A 201 4.75 11.63 20.60
CA ASP A 201 3.39 12.01 20.99
C ASP A 201 2.47 11.78 19.80
N VAL A 202 1.26 11.25 20.05
CA VAL A 202 0.28 11.03 18.99
C VAL A 202 -0.11 12.41 18.47
N THR A 203 0.63 12.87 17.48
CA THR A 203 0.35 14.14 16.81
C THR A 203 -1.08 14.01 16.29
N ASP A 204 -1.91 15.01 16.56
CA ASP A 204 -3.27 15.07 16.02
C ASP A 204 -3.21 14.65 14.54
N PRO A 205 -3.90 13.57 14.12
CA PRO A 205 -3.79 13.02 12.77
C PRO A 205 -3.89 14.09 11.68
N LYS A 206 -4.75 15.09 11.91
CA LYS A 206 -4.89 16.25 11.02
C LYS A 206 -3.61 17.07 10.91
N THR A 207 -2.94 17.36 12.02
CA THR A 207 -1.66 18.09 12.05
C THR A 207 -0.56 17.35 11.29
N PHE A 208 -0.51 16.02 11.39
CA PHE A 208 0.44 15.23 10.59
C PHE A 208 0.11 15.28 9.09
N VAL A 209 -1.17 15.14 8.71
CA VAL A 209 -1.60 15.28 7.32
C VAL A 209 -1.33 16.70 6.79
N GLU A 210 -1.46 17.74 7.60
CA GLU A 210 -1.09 19.13 7.24
C GLU A 210 0.42 19.26 6.97
N LYS A 211 1.28 18.56 7.73
CA LYS A 211 2.71 18.49 7.41
C LYS A 211 2.94 17.88 6.03
N LEU A 212 2.24 16.81 5.67
CA LEU A 212 2.31 16.21 4.34
C LEU A 212 1.79 17.15 3.24
N PHE A 213 0.72 17.89 3.50
CA PHE A 213 0.22 18.90 2.57
C PHE A 213 1.26 19.99 2.30
N ASN A 214 1.96 20.45 3.34
CA ASN A 214 3.01 21.44 3.19
C ASN A 214 4.22 20.93 2.38
N ARG A 215 4.48 19.62 2.38
CA ARG A 215 5.52 19.01 1.52
C ARG A 215 5.23 19.17 0.03
N LEU A 216 3.97 19.39 -0.38
CA LEU A 216 3.64 19.67 -1.79
C LEU A 216 4.36 20.91 -2.35
N ARG A 217 4.74 21.86 -1.50
CA ARG A 217 5.42 23.11 -1.87
C ARG A 217 6.94 23.05 -1.77
N VAL A 218 7.49 21.96 -1.23
CA VAL A 218 8.94 21.82 -1.02
C VAL A 218 9.56 21.27 -2.29
N GLN A 219 10.55 21.99 -2.83
CA GLN A 219 11.34 21.54 -3.99
C GLN A 219 12.01 20.19 -3.67
N ASP A 220 12.11 19.32 -4.68
CA ASP A 220 12.69 17.97 -4.59
C ASP A 220 11.93 16.95 -3.73
N THR A 221 10.68 17.23 -3.37
CA THR A 221 9.80 16.23 -2.73
C THR A 221 9.52 15.06 -3.68
N ASP A 222 9.76 13.84 -3.21
CA ASP A 222 9.35 12.63 -3.94
C ASP A 222 7.83 12.51 -3.95
N SER A 223 7.23 12.85 -5.09
CA SER A 223 5.78 12.83 -5.30
C SER A 223 5.16 11.44 -5.11
N LEU A 224 5.92 10.36 -5.35
CA LEU A 224 5.43 9.00 -5.19
C LEU A 224 5.44 8.59 -3.72
N GLU A 225 6.53 8.88 -2.99
CA GLU A 225 6.56 8.65 -1.54
C GLU A 225 5.44 9.40 -0.83
N LEU A 226 5.27 10.69 -1.15
CA LEU A 226 4.19 11.50 -0.60
C LEU A 226 2.81 10.90 -0.91
N ALA A 227 2.57 10.49 -2.15
CA ALA A 227 1.31 9.89 -2.54
C ALA A 227 1.05 8.56 -1.80
N LYS A 228 2.08 7.72 -1.63
CA LYS A 228 2.00 6.47 -0.85
C LYS A 228 1.77 6.71 0.64
N SER A 229 2.40 7.73 1.21
CA SER A 229 2.13 8.16 2.59
C SER A 229 0.66 8.52 2.79
N LEU A 230 0.05 9.19 1.81
CA LEU A 230 -1.37 9.54 1.88
C LEU A 230 -2.29 8.31 1.80
N GLU A 231 -1.93 7.27 1.04
CA GLU A 231 -2.69 6.00 1.05
C GLU A 231 -2.69 5.36 2.45
N LEU A 232 -1.56 5.39 3.16
CA LEU A 232 -1.47 4.89 4.54
C LEU A 232 -2.27 5.77 5.51
N CYS A 233 -2.18 7.09 5.40
CA CYS A 233 -2.96 8.02 6.22
C CYS A 233 -4.47 7.78 6.04
N VAL A 234 -4.94 7.57 4.80
CA VAL A 234 -6.35 7.24 4.54
C VAL A 234 -6.74 5.94 5.23
N ALA A 235 -5.90 4.91 5.15
CA ALA A 235 -6.17 3.61 5.76
C ALA A 235 -6.23 3.68 7.30
N VAL A 236 -5.37 4.49 7.93
CA VAL A 236 -5.17 4.47 9.39
C VAL A 236 -5.94 5.57 10.11
N TYR A 237 -5.88 6.80 9.60
CA TYR A 237 -6.57 7.96 10.19
C TYR A 237 -8.00 8.13 9.67
N GLY A 238 -8.32 7.46 8.56
CA GLY A 238 -9.61 7.56 7.90
C GLY A 238 -9.65 8.64 6.82
N PHE A 239 -10.53 8.40 5.85
CA PHE A 239 -10.68 9.25 4.67
C PHE A 239 -11.02 10.71 5.02
N ASP A 240 -11.97 10.91 5.93
CA ASP A 240 -12.49 12.23 6.30
C ASP A 240 -11.41 13.16 6.85
N VAL A 241 -10.49 12.64 7.66
CA VAL A 241 -9.36 13.41 8.19
C VAL A 241 -8.46 13.88 7.06
N VAL A 242 -8.17 12.99 6.09
CA VAL A 242 -7.29 13.32 4.97
C VAL A 242 -7.92 14.36 4.06
N ILE A 243 -9.20 14.22 3.70
CA ILE A 243 -9.86 15.15 2.77
C ILE A 243 -10.19 16.52 3.38
N GLN A 244 -10.24 16.66 4.72
CA GLN A 244 -10.32 17.98 5.35
C GLN A 244 -9.08 18.84 5.06
N VAL A 245 -7.92 18.19 4.92
CA VAL A 245 -6.66 18.84 4.57
C VAL A 245 -6.47 18.88 3.05
N PHE A 246 -6.64 17.75 2.38
CA PHE A 246 -6.54 17.57 0.92
C PHE A 246 -7.90 17.69 0.22
N SER A 247 -8.66 18.75 0.55
CA SER A 247 -9.92 19.01 -0.15
C SER A 247 -9.66 19.36 -1.61
N VAL A 248 -10.60 19.07 -2.51
CA VAL A 248 -10.43 19.32 -3.94
C VAL A 248 -10.21 20.81 -4.18
N GLU A 249 -10.92 21.67 -3.45
CA GLU A 249 -10.84 23.13 -3.55
C GLU A 249 -9.45 23.64 -3.17
N LYS A 250 -8.90 23.21 -2.02
CA LYS A 250 -7.55 23.59 -1.58
C LYS A 250 -6.48 23.10 -2.56
N CYS A 251 -6.66 21.89 -3.10
CA CYS A 251 -5.74 21.34 -4.09
C CYS A 251 -5.81 22.12 -5.42
N GLN A 252 -6.99 22.56 -5.83
CA GLN A 252 -7.19 23.40 -7.02
C GLN A 252 -6.53 24.77 -6.87
N GLU A 253 -6.70 25.43 -5.72
CA GLU A 253 -6.06 26.71 -5.41
C GLU A 253 -4.53 26.60 -5.49
N LEU A 254 -3.96 25.56 -4.89
CA LEU A 254 -2.53 25.31 -4.94
C LEU A 254 -2.06 24.96 -6.36
N PHE A 255 -2.85 24.17 -7.09
CA PHE A 255 -2.54 23.79 -8.47
C PHE A 255 -2.56 25.00 -9.41
N ALA A 256 -3.45 25.97 -9.22
CA ALA A 256 -3.55 27.13 -10.10
C ALA A 256 -2.26 27.98 -10.12
N THR A 257 -1.59 28.07 -8.98
CA THR A 257 -0.39 28.91 -8.79
C THR A 257 0.92 28.12 -8.79
N GLY A 258 0.84 26.79 -8.72
CA GLY A 258 2.01 25.91 -8.63
C GLY A 258 2.82 25.80 -9.92
N SER A 259 4.12 25.53 -9.73
CA SER A 259 5.05 25.04 -10.74
C SER A 259 4.62 23.68 -11.29
N PHE A 260 5.26 23.24 -12.39
CA PHE A 260 5.00 21.93 -12.98
C PHE A 260 5.15 20.77 -11.97
N GLN A 261 6.21 20.81 -11.16
CA GLN A 261 6.50 19.76 -10.18
C GLN A 261 5.46 19.71 -9.06
N GLU A 262 5.01 20.88 -8.58
CA GLU A 262 3.94 20.99 -7.59
C GLU A 262 2.62 20.46 -8.17
N LYS A 263 2.26 20.89 -9.39
CA LYS A 263 1.08 20.39 -10.12
C LYS A 263 1.09 18.87 -10.27
N SER A 264 2.22 18.29 -10.69
CA SER A 264 2.38 16.85 -10.82
C SER A 264 2.22 16.12 -9.48
N SER A 265 2.79 16.67 -8.41
CA SER A 265 2.70 16.12 -7.05
C SER A 265 1.27 16.18 -6.52
N ILE A 266 0.55 17.28 -6.74
CA ILE A 266 -0.85 17.44 -6.34
C ILE A 266 -1.72 16.40 -7.06
N LEU A 267 -1.57 16.24 -8.37
CA LEU A 267 -2.30 15.23 -9.14
C LEU A 267 -2.04 13.80 -8.62
N SER A 268 -0.79 13.51 -8.28
CA SER A 268 -0.42 12.23 -7.67
C SER A 268 -1.11 12.06 -6.31
N ALA A 269 -1.03 13.06 -5.43
CA ALA A 269 -1.62 13.01 -4.10
C ALA A 269 -3.14 12.77 -4.14
N VAL A 270 -3.90 13.60 -4.88
CA VAL A 270 -5.37 13.46 -4.96
C VAL A 270 -5.78 12.17 -5.64
N GLY A 271 -5.01 11.71 -6.65
CA GLY A 271 -5.22 10.44 -7.33
C GLY A 271 -5.08 9.25 -6.37
N HIS A 272 -4.02 9.23 -5.57
CA HIS A 272 -3.78 8.16 -4.61
C HIS A 272 -4.74 8.18 -3.42
N ILE A 273 -5.18 9.36 -2.95
CA ILE A 273 -6.26 9.50 -1.97
C ILE A 273 -7.55 8.91 -2.52
N ALA A 274 -7.95 9.33 -3.73
CA ALA A 274 -9.17 8.84 -4.38
C ALA A 274 -9.10 7.34 -4.70
N ALA A 275 -7.93 6.81 -5.08
CA ALA A 275 -7.72 5.38 -5.31
C ALA A 275 -7.64 4.55 -4.02
N SER A 276 -7.54 5.18 -2.85
CA SER A 276 -7.47 4.49 -1.55
C SER A 276 -8.85 4.11 -1.00
N ILE A 277 -9.92 4.49 -1.70
CA ILE A 277 -11.30 4.20 -1.35
C ILE A 277 -11.63 2.73 -1.66
N GLY A 278 -12.08 2.00 -0.64
CA GLY A 278 -12.73 0.70 -0.80
C GLY A 278 -14.20 0.84 -1.20
N ILE A 279 -14.91 -0.28 -1.37
CA ILE A 279 -16.34 -0.29 -1.69
C ILE A 279 -17.15 0.13 -0.45
N THR A 280 -17.34 1.44 -0.20
CA THR A 280 -18.27 2.13 0.77
C THR A 280 -17.69 3.50 1.13
N PRO A 281 -18.40 4.57 1.60
CA PRO A 281 -19.79 5.05 1.56
C PRO A 281 -19.97 6.30 0.64
N THR A 282 -21.16 6.94 0.63
CA THR A 282 -21.57 8.03 -0.30
C THR A 282 -20.67 9.27 -0.37
N THR A 283 -20.04 9.69 0.73
CA THR A 283 -19.13 10.86 0.76
C THR A 283 -17.81 10.60 0.05
N GLN A 284 -17.33 9.35 0.05
CA GLN A 284 -16.11 8.94 -0.65
C GLN A 284 -16.32 8.95 -2.17
N ASN A 285 -17.50 8.50 -2.62
CA ASN A 285 -17.89 8.59 -4.04
C ASN A 285 -17.93 10.05 -4.51
N LEU A 286 -18.43 10.98 -3.69
CA LEU A 286 -18.46 12.41 -4.05
C LEU A 286 -17.07 12.99 -4.25
N TYR A 287 -16.10 12.67 -3.39
CA TYR A 287 -14.72 13.14 -3.56
C TYR A 287 -14.10 12.61 -4.86
N VAL A 288 -14.29 11.32 -5.17
CA VAL A 288 -13.80 10.72 -6.44
C VAL A 288 -14.41 11.41 -7.63
N GLU A 289 -15.72 11.65 -7.62
CA GLU A 289 -16.43 12.36 -8.69
C GLU A 289 -15.92 13.79 -8.87
N ASN A 290 -15.68 14.52 -7.78
CA ASN A 290 -15.12 15.86 -7.83
C ASN A 290 -13.69 15.87 -8.38
N VAL A 291 -12.86 14.90 -7.98
CA VAL A 291 -11.52 14.70 -8.53
C VAL A 291 -11.60 14.40 -10.03
N LEU A 292 -12.44 13.45 -10.46
CA LEU A 292 -12.61 13.12 -11.88
C LEU A 292 -13.13 14.30 -12.71
N ALA A 293 -14.08 15.08 -12.17
CA ALA A 293 -14.59 16.29 -12.82
C ALA A 293 -13.49 17.33 -12.98
N TRP A 294 -12.66 17.52 -11.96
CA TRP A 294 -11.51 18.42 -12.02
C TRP A 294 -10.45 17.95 -13.03
N LEU A 295 -10.09 16.66 -13.00
CA LEU A 295 -9.14 16.10 -13.97
C LEU A 295 -9.65 16.24 -15.42
N TYR A 296 -10.94 16.05 -15.65
CA TYR A 296 -11.57 16.30 -16.94
C TYR A 296 -11.43 17.76 -17.40
N GLN A 297 -11.59 18.73 -16.49
CA GLN A 297 -11.38 20.15 -16.81
C GLN A 297 -9.92 20.41 -17.22
N ILE A 298 -8.95 19.83 -16.53
CA ILE A 298 -7.52 19.95 -16.87
C ILE A 298 -7.25 19.37 -18.27
N LEU A 299 -7.80 18.19 -18.56
CA LEU A 299 -7.64 17.52 -19.87
C LEU A 299 -8.32 18.28 -21.02
N SER A 300 -9.41 18.97 -20.73
CA SER A 300 -10.16 19.76 -21.72
C SER A 300 -9.55 21.13 -21.97
N SER A 301 -8.57 21.55 -21.17
CA SER A 301 -7.89 22.84 -21.32
C SER A 301 -6.78 22.78 -22.37
N GLU A 302 -6.85 23.66 -23.36
CA GLU A 302 -5.86 23.75 -24.44
C GLU A 302 -4.46 24.18 -23.95
N SER A 303 -4.39 24.91 -22.84
CA SER A 303 -3.14 25.46 -22.27
C SER A 303 -2.30 24.47 -21.46
N THR A 304 -2.77 23.22 -21.30
CA THR A 304 -2.08 22.23 -20.45
C THR A 304 -0.88 21.62 -21.16
N ASP A 305 0.30 21.70 -20.53
CA ASP A 305 1.55 21.05 -20.95
C ASP A 305 1.38 19.53 -21.18
N LEU A 306 2.03 18.99 -22.23
CA LEU A 306 1.97 17.57 -22.60
C LEU A 306 2.28 16.62 -21.44
N LYS A 307 3.34 16.87 -20.67
CA LYS A 307 3.75 16.03 -19.54
C LYS A 307 2.69 16.05 -18.43
N LEU A 308 2.06 17.21 -18.22
CA LEU A 308 1.00 17.36 -17.23
C LEU A 308 -0.29 16.66 -17.68
N ARG A 309 -0.62 16.71 -18.99
CA ARG A 309 -1.72 15.94 -19.58
C ARG A 309 -1.50 14.43 -19.46
N VAL A 310 -0.28 13.94 -19.67
CA VAL A 310 0.06 12.51 -19.49
C VAL A 310 -0.11 12.09 -18.03
N LYS A 311 0.36 12.89 -17.07
CA LYS A 311 0.19 12.63 -15.64
C LYS A 311 -1.30 12.62 -15.26
N CYS A 312 -2.06 13.64 -15.69
CA CYS A 312 -3.49 13.73 -15.45
C CYS A 312 -4.25 12.53 -16.03
N SER A 313 -3.94 12.15 -17.28
CA SER A 313 -4.52 10.98 -17.96
C SER A 313 -4.18 9.69 -17.22
N SER A 314 -2.94 9.54 -16.74
CA SER A 314 -2.52 8.36 -15.97
C SER A 314 -3.32 8.21 -14.69
N VAL A 315 -3.50 9.31 -13.94
CA VAL A 315 -4.31 9.31 -12.71
C VAL A 315 -5.78 8.99 -13.02
N CYS A 316 -6.35 9.58 -14.07
CA CYS A 316 -7.72 9.26 -14.50
C CYS A 316 -7.89 7.77 -14.80
N ILE A 317 -6.96 7.18 -15.56
CA ILE A 317 -7.01 5.76 -15.93
C ILE A 317 -6.93 4.87 -14.68
N GLU A 318 -6.07 5.21 -13.72
CA GLU A 318 -5.95 4.48 -12.45
C GLU A 318 -7.21 4.58 -11.58
N LEU A 319 -7.96 5.69 -11.64
CA LEU A 319 -9.22 5.86 -10.92
C LEU A 319 -10.39 5.14 -11.61
N VAL A 320 -10.40 5.11 -12.94
CA VAL A 320 -11.51 4.54 -13.72
C VAL A 320 -11.44 3.01 -13.79
N LEU A 321 -10.27 2.44 -14.07
CA LEU A 321 -10.08 1.01 -14.33
C LEU A 321 -10.59 0.08 -13.22
N PRO A 322 -10.33 0.34 -11.92
CA PRO A 322 -10.77 -0.53 -10.85
C PRO A 322 -12.27 -0.40 -10.53
N SER A 323 -12.93 0.68 -10.97
CA SER A 323 -14.29 1.00 -10.57
C SER A 323 -15.33 0.31 -11.45
N CYS A 324 -16.05 -0.65 -10.88
CA CYS A 324 -17.19 -1.33 -11.51
C CYS A 324 -18.56 -0.78 -11.07
N ALA A 325 -18.60 0.27 -10.24
CA ALA A 325 -19.86 0.83 -9.75
C ALA A 325 -20.69 1.42 -10.90
N PRO A 326 -22.03 1.47 -10.83
CA PRO A 326 -22.86 2.22 -11.77
C PRO A 326 -22.85 3.73 -11.47
N GLU A 327 -22.70 4.11 -10.20
CA GLU A 327 -22.60 5.51 -9.78
C GLU A 327 -21.33 6.16 -10.33
N GLY A 328 -21.43 7.39 -10.87
CA GLY A 328 -20.27 8.08 -11.44
C GLY A 328 -19.80 7.54 -12.80
N LEU A 329 -20.54 6.62 -13.41
CA LEU A 329 -20.17 6.03 -14.71
C LEU A 329 -20.05 7.09 -15.80
N GLU A 330 -20.93 8.09 -15.77
CA GLU A 330 -20.93 9.18 -16.75
C GLU A 330 -19.68 10.06 -16.64
N SER A 331 -19.26 10.44 -15.43
CA SER A 331 -18.04 11.21 -15.22
C SER A 331 -16.80 10.42 -15.63
N ARG A 332 -16.74 9.13 -15.29
CA ARG A 332 -15.66 8.23 -15.73
C ARG A 332 -15.61 8.09 -17.26
N ARG A 333 -16.76 7.92 -17.92
CA ARG A 333 -16.84 7.88 -19.39
C ARG A 333 -16.39 9.19 -20.02
N ARG A 334 -16.83 10.34 -19.50
CA ARG A 334 -16.40 11.66 -19.98
C ARG A 334 -14.89 11.85 -19.87
N ALA A 335 -14.29 11.50 -18.74
CA ALA A 335 -12.84 11.54 -18.54
C ALA A 335 -12.10 10.63 -19.54
N LEU A 336 -12.52 9.37 -19.69
CA LEU A 336 -11.91 8.46 -20.67
C LEU A 336 -12.06 8.96 -22.11
N CYS A 337 -13.24 9.47 -22.49
CA CYS A 337 -13.47 10.04 -23.82
C CYS A 337 -12.56 11.23 -24.10
N ALA A 338 -12.31 12.10 -23.12
CA ALA A 338 -11.38 13.22 -23.26
C ALA A 338 -9.95 12.73 -23.52
N ILE A 339 -9.49 11.71 -22.77
CA ILE A 339 -8.16 11.12 -22.96
C ILE A 339 -8.02 10.50 -24.34
N VAL A 340 -9.01 9.73 -24.79
CA VAL A 340 -9.00 9.10 -26.12
C VAL A 340 -8.99 10.15 -27.22
N LYS A 341 -9.85 11.18 -27.14
CA LYS A 341 -9.87 12.28 -28.12
C LYS A 341 -8.54 13.02 -28.19
N TRP A 342 -7.95 13.32 -27.04
CA TRP A 342 -6.63 13.95 -26.99
C TRP A 342 -5.56 13.06 -27.62
N PHE A 343 -5.56 11.76 -27.29
CA PHE A 343 -4.61 10.79 -27.86
C PHE A 343 -4.77 10.63 -29.38
N GLU A 344 -6.00 10.60 -29.89
CA GLU A 344 -6.31 10.53 -31.33
C GLU A 344 -5.94 11.80 -32.09
N ALA A 345 -6.01 12.97 -31.44
CA ALA A 345 -5.64 14.26 -32.01
C ALA A 345 -4.12 14.55 -31.96
N MET A 346 -3.34 13.69 -31.29
CA MET A 346 -1.93 13.95 -31.04
C MET A 346 -1.06 13.64 -32.28
N PRO A 347 -0.10 14.50 -32.65
CA PRO A 347 0.83 14.24 -33.75
C PRO A 347 1.64 12.95 -33.51
N THR A 348 1.98 12.24 -34.59
CA THR A 348 2.71 10.97 -34.51
C THR A 348 4.08 11.11 -33.85
N ASP A 349 4.73 12.26 -34.00
CA ASP A 349 6.05 12.52 -33.42
C ASP A 349 5.99 12.65 -31.89
N GLU A 350 4.93 13.25 -31.35
CA GLU A 350 4.70 13.37 -29.90
C GLU A 350 4.26 12.04 -29.27
N LEU A 351 3.63 11.14 -30.04
CA LEU A 351 3.24 9.80 -29.58
C LEU A 351 4.46 8.95 -29.18
N LEU A 352 5.62 9.18 -29.82
CA LEU A 352 6.87 8.47 -29.52
C LEU A 352 7.50 8.91 -28.19
N GLU A 353 7.14 10.09 -27.69
CA GLU A 353 7.62 10.62 -26.40
C GLU A 353 6.83 10.06 -25.19
N LEU A 354 5.73 9.34 -25.45
CA LEU A 354 4.89 8.80 -24.38
C LEU A 354 5.52 7.58 -23.70
N PRO A 355 5.46 7.48 -22.36
CA PRO A 355 5.94 6.31 -21.64
C PRO A 355 5.20 5.03 -22.08
N GLY A 356 5.92 3.96 -22.37
CA GLY A 356 5.31 2.68 -22.76
C GLY A 356 4.36 2.09 -21.68
N THR A 357 4.59 2.42 -20.40
CA THR A 357 3.69 2.07 -19.29
C THR A 357 2.34 2.76 -19.38
N PHE A 358 2.32 4.04 -19.79
CA PHE A 358 1.10 4.81 -20.04
C PHE A 358 0.30 4.18 -21.19
N LEU A 359 0.95 3.91 -22.32
CA LEU A 359 0.31 3.31 -23.50
C LEU A 359 -0.33 1.95 -23.20
N ARG A 360 0.36 1.09 -22.43
CA ARG A 360 -0.18 -0.21 -22.00
C ARG A 360 -1.44 -0.05 -21.14
N ARG A 361 -1.44 0.91 -20.21
CA ARG A 361 -2.59 1.18 -19.34
C ARG A 361 -3.77 1.80 -20.09
N LEU A 362 -3.50 2.73 -21.01
CA LEU A 362 -4.53 3.30 -21.88
C LEU A 362 -5.20 2.22 -22.72
N ARG A 363 -4.42 1.29 -23.29
CA ARG A 363 -4.96 0.14 -24.02
C ARG A 363 -5.89 -0.71 -23.13
N LEU A 364 -5.51 -0.97 -21.88
CA LEU A 364 -6.37 -1.70 -20.94
C LEU A 364 -7.66 -0.94 -20.64
N ALA A 365 -7.58 0.37 -20.43
CA ALA A 365 -8.76 1.22 -20.18
C ALA A 365 -9.74 1.22 -21.36
N VAL A 366 -9.23 1.31 -22.59
CA VAL A 366 -10.05 1.23 -23.81
C VAL A 366 -10.67 -0.15 -23.99
N VAL A 367 -9.99 -1.24 -23.61
CA VAL A 367 -10.56 -2.59 -23.67
C VAL A 367 -11.64 -2.77 -22.60
N ALA A 368 -11.39 -2.30 -21.38
CA ALA A 368 -12.32 -2.39 -20.25
C ALA A 368 -13.58 -1.53 -20.43
N SER A 369 -13.51 -0.46 -21.22
CA SER A 369 -14.64 0.44 -21.49
C SER A 369 -15.54 -0.02 -22.65
N ARG A 370 -15.18 -1.08 -23.39
CA ARG A 370 -16.02 -1.64 -24.45
C ARG A 370 -17.30 -2.22 -23.84
N PRO A 371 -18.48 -2.01 -24.45
CA PRO A 371 -19.69 -2.71 -24.06
C PRO A 371 -19.43 -4.21 -24.06
N SER A 372 -19.68 -4.89 -22.94
CA SER A 372 -19.62 -6.35 -22.88
C SER A 372 -20.62 -6.91 -23.90
N ALA A 373 -20.12 -7.59 -24.94
CA ALA A 373 -20.92 -8.19 -26.00
C ALA A 373 -21.77 -9.40 -25.55
N ILE A 374 -22.17 -9.46 -24.28
CA ILE A 374 -22.93 -10.55 -23.66
C ILE A 374 -24.18 -9.97 -23.00
N GLU A 375 -24.98 -9.21 -23.76
CA GLU A 375 -26.42 -9.06 -23.53
C GLU A 375 -27.09 -8.93 -24.91
N THR A 376 -27.04 -10.02 -25.69
CA THR A 376 -27.96 -10.26 -26.82
C THR A 376 -27.93 -11.75 -27.13
N ARG A 377 -28.49 -12.54 -26.21
CA ARG A 377 -29.17 -13.80 -26.55
C ARG A 377 -30.41 -13.91 -25.67
N GLN A 378 -31.50 -13.40 -26.25
CA GLN A 378 -32.92 -13.77 -26.15
C GLN A 378 -33.52 -14.04 -24.77
#